data_AF-A0AAE4UW40-F1
#
_entry.id   AF-A0AAE4UW40-F1
#
_cell.length_a   1.000
_cell.length_b   1.000
_cell.length_c   1.000
_cell.angle_alpha   90.00
_cell.angle_beta   90.00
_cell.angle_gamma   90.00
#
_symmetry.space_group_name_H-M   'P 1'
#
loop_
_entity.id
_entity.type
_entity.pdbx_description
1 polymer ?
#
loop_
_entity_poly.entity_id
_entity_poly.type
_entity_poly.pdbx_seq_one_letter_code
_entity_poly.pdbx_strand_id
1 'polypeptide(L)'
;MSENRKTGLRRGVRVAGLGAAAAVVLGLMSTGAANADTFVPLPGGEKVVNAGGVSAKIARNAESALVSPSLAANGAGRTAWVSGDVFAELGGEIPEEGATLTTGYIVGCQVDITGLKGKLSADLGFDALGMGGSLSVPIEAG
;
A
#
# COMPACT_ATOMS: atom_id res chain seq x y z
N MET A 1 -13.26 -3.01 68.07
CA MET A 1 -13.71 -2.36 66.80
C MET A 1 -12.55 -2.20 65.79
N SER A 2 -11.74 -3.25 65.56
CA SER A 2 -10.54 -3.20 64.71
C SER A 2 -10.54 -4.22 63.55
N GLU A 3 -11.40 -5.23 63.59
CA GLU A 3 -11.40 -6.33 62.62
C GLU A 3 -12.00 -5.94 61.25
N ASN A 4 -13.03 -5.10 61.25
CA ASN A 4 -13.72 -4.63 60.03
C ASN A 4 -12.83 -3.73 59.15
N ARG A 5 -11.84 -3.04 59.74
CA ARG A 5 -10.87 -2.20 59.01
C ARG A 5 -9.86 -3.02 58.20
N LYS A 6 -9.44 -4.19 58.71
CA LYS A 6 -8.48 -5.07 58.00
C LYS A 6 -9.12 -5.74 56.78
N THR A 7 -10.40 -6.11 56.87
CA THR A 7 -11.15 -6.72 55.75
C THR A 7 -11.41 -5.74 54.62
N GLY A 8 -11.74 -4.47 54.94
CA GLY A 8 -11.93 -3.41 53.94
C GLY A 8 -10.64 -3.10 53.16
N LEU A 9 -9.50 -3.01 53.86
CA LEU A 9 -8.20 -2.76 53.24
C LEU A 9 -7.77 -3.90 52.30
N ARG A 10 -7.98 -5.16 52.70
CA ARG A 10 -7.68 -6.33 51.85
C ARG A 10 -8.56 -6.41 50.60
N ARG A 11 -9.81 -5.98 50.68
CA ARG A 11 -10.71 -5.90 49.52
C ARG A 11 -10.33 -4.75 48.58
N GLY A 12 -9.97 -3.58 49.11
CA GLY A 12 -9.51 -2.44 48.32
C GLY A 12 -8.23 -2.71 47.53
N VAL A 13 -7.24 -3.37 48.15
CA VAL A 13 -5.98 -3.76 47.47
C VAL A 13 -6.24 -4.74 46.32
N ARG A 14 -7.18 -5.69 46.48
CA ARG A 14 -7.54 -6.64 45.41
C ARG A 14 -8.23 -5.97 44.23
N VAL A 15 -9.13 -5.03 44.48
CA VAL A 15 -9.84 -4.28 43.43
C VAL A 15 -8.87 -3.35 42.67
N ALA A 16 -7.97 -2.67 43.38
CA ALA A 16 -6.94 -1.84 42.76
C ALA A 16 -5.96 -2.67 41.90
N GLY A 17 -5.56 -3.85 42.37
CA GLY A 17 -4.70 -4.77 41.62
C GLY A 17 -5.36 -5.30 40.34
N LEU A 18 -6.65 -5.66 40.41
CA LEU A 18 -7.45 -6.06 39.23
C LEU A 18 -7.61 -4.91 38.23
N GLY A 19 -7.86 -3.69 38.71
CA GLY A 19 -7.98 -2.50 37.86
C GLY A 19 -6.66 -2.15 37.15
N ALA A 20 -5.53 -2.24 37.86
CA ALA A 20 -4.21 -2.01 37.28
C ALA A 20 -3.85 -3.08 36.22
N ALA A 21 -4.14 -4.35 36.50
CA ALA A 21 -3.92 -5.43 35.54
C ALA A 21 -4.79 -5.26 34.28
N ALA A 22 -6.06 -4.88 34.44
CA ALA A 22 -6.94 -4.61 33.32
C ALA A 22 -6.47 -3.42 32.46
N ALA A 23 -5.97 -2.34 33.09
CA ALA A 23 -5.43 -1.19 32.38
C ALA A 23 -4.14 -1.53 31.60
N VAL A 24 -3.26 -2.38 32.17
CA VAL A 24 -2.06 -2.86 31.47
C VAL A 24 -2.44 -3.76 30.29
N VAL A 25 -3.42 -4.66 30.46
CA VAL A 25 -3.89 -5.52 29.36
C VAL A 25 -4.56 -4.70 28.25
N LEU A 26 -5.44 -3.75 28.59
CA LEU A 26 -6.08 -2.88 27.60
C LEU A 26 -5.06 -1.94 26.92
N GLY A 27 -4.05 -1.46 27.65
CA GLY A 27 -2.95 -0.68 27.09
C GLY A 27 -2.06 -1.49 26.15
N LEU A 28 -1.79 -2.76 26.45
CA LEU A 28 -1.03 -3.67 25.57
C LEU A 28 -1.84 -4.12 24.35
N MET A 29 -3.18 -4.16 24.41
CA MET A 29 -4.04 -4.41 23.25
C MET A 29 -4.17 -3.17 22.34
N SER A 30 -3.57 -2.03 22.71
CA SER A 30 -3.50 -0.80 21.90
C SER A 30 -2.28 -0.78 20.96
N THR A 31 -1.70 -1.94 20.66
CA THR A 31 -0.86 -2.08 19.46
C THR A 31 -1.76 -1.88 18.24
N GLY A 32 -1.84 -0.63 17.76
CA GLY A 32 -2.53 -0.29 16.52
C GLY A 32 -2.11 -1.26 15.41
N ALA A 33 -3.04 -1.57 14.50
CA ALA A 33 -2.88 -2.55 13.44
C ALA A 33 -1.44 -2.55 12.90
N ALA A 34 -0.65 -3.56 13.28
CA ALA A 34 0.68 -3.74 12.74
C ALA A 34 0.50 -4.02 11.25
N ASN A 35 0.68 -2.98 10.43
CA ASN A 35 0.72 -3.13 8.98
C ASN A 35 2.07 -3.81 8.69
N ALA A 36 2.06 -5.13 8.72
CA ALA A 36 3.21 -5.93 8.37
C ALA A 36 3.49 -5.80 6.87
N ASP A 37 4.75 -6.03 6.51
CA ASP A 37 5.16 -6.07 5.12
C ASP A 37 4.39 -7.16 4.37
N THR A 38 3.85 -6.82 3.21
CA THR A 38 3.19 -7.78 2.32
C THR A 38 4.19 -8.25 1.29
N PHE A 39 4.49 -9.55 1.31
CA PHE A 39 5.25 -10.19 0.25
C PHE A 39 4.34 -10.49 -0.94
N VAL A 40 4.71 -9.97 -2.10
CA VAL A 40 4.00 -10.15 -3.37
C VAL A 40 4.93 -10.85 -4.35
N PRO A 41 4.72 -12.15 -4.64
CA PRO A 41 5.44 -12.81 -5.73
C PRO A 41 4.98 -12.22 -7.06
N LEU A 42 5.94 -11.83 -7.90
CA LEU A 42 5.66 -11.34 -9.24
C LEU A 42 5.81 -12.48 -10.26
N PRO A 43 4.98 -12.50 -11.31
CA PRO A 43 4.92 -13.64 -12.24
C PRO A 43 6.16 -13.82 -13.12
N GLY A 44 7.13 -12.90 -13.04
CA GLY A 44 8.26 -12.86 -13.96
C GLY A 44 7.81 -12.68 -15.40
N GLY A 45 8.66 -13.10 -16.33
CA GLY A 45 8.29 -13.22 -17.74
C GLY A 45 9.47 -13.12 -18.68
N GLU A 46 9.24 -13.55 -19.92
CA GLU A 46 10.22 -13.47 -20.98
C GLU A 46 9.60 -12.80 -22.21
N LYS A 47 10.41 -12.01 -22.91
CA LYS A 47 10.05 -11.46 -24.22
C LYS A 47 11.24 -11.54 -25.15
N VAL A 48 10.98 -12.05 -26.36
CA VAL A 48 11.92 -11.97 -27.48
C VAL A 48 11.50 -10.82 -28.38
N VAL A 49 12.45 -9.94 -28.69
CA VAL A 49 12.28 -8.81 -29.59
C VAL A 49 13.29 -8.96 -30.72
N ASN A 50 12.81 -8.85 -31.95
CA ASN A 50 13.66 -8.82 -33.13
C ASN A 50 13.66 -7.40 -33.69
N ALA A 51 14.84 -6.83 -33.86
CA ALA A 51 15.02 -5.50 -34.43
C ALA A 51 16.11 -5.57 -35.52
N GLY A 52 15.67 -5.64 -36.78
CA GLY A 52 16.58 -5.85 -37.91
C GLY A 52 17.25 -7.22 -37.85
N GLY A 53 18.59 -7.24 -37.91
CA GLY A 53 19.43 -8.44 -37.84
C GLY A 53 19.78 -8.90 -36.42
N VAL A 54 19.29 -8.21 -35.39
CA VAL A 54 19.56 -8.53 -33.97
C VAL A 54 18.30 -9.09 -33.31
N SER A 55 18.46 -10.20 -32.59
CA SER A 55 17.46 -10.75 -31.68
C SER A 55 17.88 -10.50 -30.23
N ALA A 56 16.94 -10.01 -29.41
CA ALA A 56 17.15 -9.79 -27.99
C ALA A 56 16.07 -10.53 -27.21
N LYS A 57 16.49 -11.53 -26.44
CA LYS A 57 15.64 -12.24 -25.48
C LYS A 57 15.91 -11.68 -24.10
N ILE A 58 14.87 -11.14 -23.47
CA ILE A 58 14.93 -10.58 -22.12
C ILE A 58 14.04 -11.44 -21.22
N ALA A 59 14.61 -11.95 -20.14
CA ALA A 59 13.90 -12.76 -19.15
C ALA A 59 14.01 -12.15 -17.75
N ARG A 60 12.94 -12.24 -16.97
CA ARG A 60 12.81 -11.76 -15.59
C ARG A 60 12.35 -12.92 -14.71
N ASN A 61 13.17 -13.29 -13.73
CA ASN A 61 12.96 -14.44 -12.85
C ASN A 61 13.04 -14.05 -11.37
N ALA A 62 12.53 -14.93 -10.51
CA ALA A 62 12.60 -14.79 -9.05
C ALA A 62 12.15 -13.41 -8.52
N GLU A 63 11.17 -12.81 -9.19
CA GLU A 63 10.74 -11.46 -8.86
C GLU A 63 9.78 -11.45 -7.66
N SER A 64 10.02 -10.51 -6.76
CA SER A 64 9.15 -10.27 -5.63
C SER A 64 9.17 -8.81 -5.21
N ALA A 65 8.03 -8.34 -4.70
CA ALA A 65 7.91 -7.04 -4.06
C ALA A 65 7.50 -7.24 -2.61
N LEU A 66 8.20 -6.59 -1.70
CA LEU A 66 7.89 -6.53 -0.29
C LEU A 66 7.36 -5.12 0.01
N VAL A 67 6.04 -5.03 0.21
CA VAL A 67 5.31 -3.78 0.36
C VAL A 67 5.12 -3.47 1.83
N SER A 68 5.81 -2.43 2.29
CA SER A 68 5.82 -1.93 3.65
C SER A 68 4.92 -0.69 3.82
N PRO A 69 4.53 -0.36 5.06
CA PRO A 69 3.98 0.95 5.39
C PRO A 69 4.90 2.10 4.93
N SER A 70 4.33 3.30 4.82
CA SER A 70 5.09 4.52 4.52
C SER A 70 6.25 4.71 5.51
N LEU A 71 7.49 4.73 5.01
CA LEU A 71 8.67 5.05 5.82
C LEU A 71 8.59 6.47 6.43
N ALA A 72 7.83 7.37 5.81
CA ALA A 72 7.59 8.73 6.29
C ALA A 72 6.43 8.83 7.31
N ALA A 73 5.78 7.71 7.66
CA ALA A 73 4.67 7.64 8.61
C ALA A 73 3.50 8.60 8.32
N ASN A 74 3.29 8.96 7.05
CA ASN A 74 2.32 9.97 6.63
C ASN A 74 0.93 9.41 6.26
N GLY A 75 0.69 8.10 6.41
CA GLY A 75 -0.59 7.42 6.13
C GLY A 75 -1.01 7.37 4.65
N ALA A 76 -0.50 8.27 3.80
CA ALA A 76 -0.85 8.41 2.39
C ALA A 76 0.08 7.64 1.43
N GLY A 77 1.12 6.98 1.94
CA GLY A 77 2.12 6.27 1.13
C GLY A 77 2.29 4.80 1.50
N ARG A 78 3.00 4.09 0.63
CA ARG A 78 3.60 2.77 0.87
C ARG A 78 5.07 2.83 0.47
N THR A 79 5.89 1.99 1.07
CA THR A 79 7.25 1.75 0.63
C THR A 79 7.31 0.35 0.03
N ALA A 80 8.02 0.14 -1.08
CA ALA A 80 8.14 -1.18 -1.69
C ALA A 80 9.61 -1.49 -1.96
N TRP A 81 10.03 -2.68 -1.55
CA TRP A 81 11.35 -3.25 -1.87
C TRP A 81 11.15 -4.32 -2.93
N VAL A 82 11.79 -4.17 -4.09
CA VAL A 82 11.61 -5.10 -5.20
C VAL A 82 12.94 -5.79 -5.50
N SER A 83 12.89 -7.09 -5.68
CA SER A 83 14.04 -7.93 -6.01
C SER A 83 13.69 -8.85 -7.18
N GLY A 84 14.68 -9.21 -7.97
CA GLY A 84 14.54 -10.15 -9.08
C GLY A 84 15.79 -10.22 -9.94
N ASP A 85 15.89 -11.28 -10.73
CA ASP A 85 16.99 -11.51 -11.66
C ASP A 85 16.56 -11.17 -13.08
N VAL A 86 17.40 -10.44 -13.82
CA VAL A 86 17.14 -10.05 -15.21
C VAL A 86 18.25 -10.57 -16.10
N PHE A 87 17.87 -11.33 -17.14
CA PHE A 87 18.77 -11.92 -18.12
C PHE A 87 18.51 -11.31 -19.49
N ALA A 88 19.57 -11.04 -20.24
CA ALA A 88 19.50 -10.61 -21.63
C ALA A 88 20.41 -11.49 -22.49
N GLU A 89 19.83 -12.16 -23.47
CA GLU A 89 20.52 -12.95 -24.48
C GLU A 89 20.39 -12.24 -25.82
N LEU A 90 21.52 -11.94 -26.45
CA LEU A 90 21.58 -11.29 -27.75
C LEU A 90 22.03 -12.30 -28.81
N GLY A 91 21.36 -12.27 -29.97
CA GLY A 91 21.71 -13.07 -31.14
C GLY A 91 21.81 -12.20 -32.39
N GLY A 92 22.58 -12.67 -33.37
CA GLY A 92 22.82 -11.97 -34.63
C GLY A 92 24.03 -11.03 -34.57
N GLU A 93 24.04 -10.02 -35.43
CA GLU A 93 25.17 -9.09 -35.58
C GLU A 93 25.05 -7.96 -34.55
N ILE A 94 25.67 -8.15 -33.39
CA ILE A 94 25.63 -7.21 -32.27
C ILE A 94 26.46 -5.97 -32.62
N PRO A 95 25.91 -4.73 -32.50
CA PRO A 95 26.67 -3.52 -32.77
C PRO A 95 27.89 -3.41 -31.82
N GLU A 96 29.01 -2.90 -32.33
CA GLU A 96 30.25 -2.72 -31.53
C GLU A 96 30.06 -1.74 -30.36
N GLU A 97 29.04 -0.89 -30.45
CA GLU A 97 28.64 0.08 -29.43
C GLU A 97 28.03 -0.59 -28.18
N GLY A 98 27.73 -1.89 -28.27
CA GLY A 98 27.15 -2.68 -27.19
C GLY A 98 25.63 -2.51 -27.07
N ALA A 99 25.07 -3.08 -26.00
CA ALA A 99 23.64 -3.02 -25.69
C ALA A 99 23.41 -2.53 -24.26
N THR A 100 22.36 -1.73 -24.06
CA THR A 100 21.95 -1.27 -22.73
C THR A 100 20.72 -2.02 -22.25
N LEU A 101 20.80 -2.65 -21.07
CA LEU A 101 19.69 -3.31 -20.41
C LEU A 101 19.12 -2.40 -19.32
N THR A 102 17.89 -1.93 -19.50
CA THR A 102 17.17 -1.14 -18.51
C THR A 102 16.05 -1.97 -17.90
N THR A 103 16.02 -2.06 -16.57
CA THR A 103 14.96 -2.73 -15.81
C THR A 103 14.28 -1.74 -14.88
N GLY A 104 12.99 -1.97 -14.60
CA GLY A 104 12.19 -1.11 -13.74
C GLY A 104 10.79 -1.66 -13.52
N TYR A 105 10.05 -1.00 -12.64
CA TYR A 105 8.67 -1.35 -12.29
C TYR A 105 7.77 -0.13 -12.43
N ILE A 106 6.51 -0.38 -12.82
CA ILE A 106 5.49 0.66 -12.89
C ILE A 106 4.83 0.75 -11.51
N VAL A 107 4.80 1.95 -10.93
CA VAL A 107 4.13 2.22 -9.65
C VAL A 107 2.78 2.88 -9.95
N GLY A 108 1.69 2.25 -9.50
CA GLY A 108 0.34 2.78 -9.60
C GLY A 108 -0.31 2.93 -8.22
N CYS A 109 -1.14 3.95 -8.07
CA CYS A 109 -2.03 4.11 -6.93
C CYS A 109 -3.47 3.84 -7.38
N GLN A 110 -4.18 2.93 -6.70
CA GLN A 110 -5.61 2.73 -6.95
C GLN A 110 -6.38 3.89 -6.33
N VAL A 111 -7.19 4.54 -7.15
CA VAL A 111 -8.11 5.60 -6.73
C VAL A 111 -9.50 5.01 -6.64
N ASP A 112 -10.11 5.05 -5.46
CA ASP A 112 -11.52 4.68 -5.31
C ASP A 112 -12.41 5.86 -5.76
N ILE A 113 -13.30 5.60 -6.72
CA ILE A 113 -14.25 6.56 -7.31
C ILE A 113 -15.70 6.20 -6.91
N THR A 114 -15.91 5.19 -6.07
CA THR A 114 -17.25 4.71 -5.66
C THR A 114 -18.09 5.80 -4.99
N GLY A 115 -17.46 6.86 -4.49
CA GLY A 115 -18.11 8.06 -3.95
C GLY A 115 -18.55 9.12 -4.97
N LEU A 116 -18.35 8.92 -6.28
CA LEU A 116 -18.71 9.89 -7.32
C LEU A 116 -20.23 9.98 -7.52
N LYS A 117 -20.91 10.71 -6.64
CA LYS A 117 -22.31 11.08 -6.79
C LYS A 117 -22.41 12.25 -7.76
N GLY A 118 -22.57 11.96 -9.05
CA GLY A 118 -23.00 12.96 -10.02
C GLY A 118 -24.41 13.45 -9.69
N LYS A 119 -24.55 14.67 -9.14
CA LYS A 119 -25.84 15.36 -9.14
C LYS A 119 -26.02 15.98 -10.52
N LEU A 120 -26.79 15.31 -11.38
CA LEU A 120 -27.38 15.94 -12.56
C LEU A 120 -28.65 16.68 -12.10
N SER A 121 -28.53 17.96 -11.76
CA SER A 121 -29.69 18.85 -11.68
C SER A 121 -30.08 19.27 -13.09
N ALA A 122 -31.06 18.59 -13.66
CA ALA A 122 -31.76 19.05 -14.86
C ALA A 122 -32.79 20.11 -14.42
N ASP A 123 -32.47 21.38 -14.61
CA ASP A 123 -33.51 22.41 -14.71
C ASP A 123 -34.01 22.42 -16.16
N LEU A 124 -35.29 22.11 -16.34
CA LEU A 124 -35.98 22.24 -17.62
C LEU A 124 -36.21 23.73 -17.90
N GLY A 125 -35.23 24.39 -18.51
CA GLY A 125 -35.33 25.79 -18.93
C GLY A 125 -34.46 26.09 -20.14
N PHE A 126 -35.08 26.28 -21.30
CA PHE A 126 -34.45 26.83 -22.50
C PHE A 126 -34.22 28.34 -22.30
N ASP A 127 -33.36 28.75 -21.37
CA ASP A 127 -32.78 30.09 -21.43
C ASP A 127 -31.47 30.19 -20.63
N ALA A 128 -30.39 30.37 -21.41
CA ALA A 128 -29.13 31.02 -21.07
C ALA A 128 -28.19 30.48 -19.98
N LEU A 129 -26.90 30.64 -20.31
CA LEU A 129 -25.72 30.76 -19.43
C LEU A 129 -24.98 29.46 -19.08
N GLY A 130 -23.81 29.32 -19.73
CA GLY A 130 -22.79 28.36 -19.35
C GLY A 130 -22.48 28.44 -17.86
N MET A 131 -22.59 27.29 -17.20
CA MET A 131 -22.13 27.11 -15.83
C MET A 131 -21.04 26.04 -15.85
N GLY A 132 -19.81 26.47 -15.58
CA GLY A 132 -18.71 25.56 -15.29
C GLY A 132 -19.07 24.74 -14.05
N GLY A 133 -19.35 23.46 -14.23
CA GLY A 133 -19.44 22.51 -13.14
C GLY A 133 -18.04 22.06 -12.75
N SER A 134 -17.58 22.39 -11.55
CA SER A 134 -16.40 21.75 -10.99
C SER A 134 -16.80 20.37 -10.46
N LEU A 135 -16.33 19.32 -11.12
CA LEU A 135 -16.45 17.95 -10.64
C LEU A 135 -15.35 17.71 -9.60
N SER A 136 -15.69 17.78 -8.31
CA SER A 136 -14.77 17.32 -7.26
C SER A 136 -14.83 15.80 -7.19
N VAL A 137 -13.75 15.14 -7.62
CA VAL A 137 -13.56 13.70 -7.43
C VAL A 137 -12.99 13.51 -6.01
N PRO A 138 -13.75 12.95 -5.06
CA PRO A 138 -13.15 12.52 -3.80
C PRO A 138 -12.22 11.35 -4.12
N ILE A 139 -10.91 11.61 -4.13
CA ILE A 139 -9.88 10.58 -4.25
C ILE A 139 -9.62 10.08 -2.83
N GLU A 140 -10.24 8.97 -2.45
CA GLU A 140 -9.76 8.19 -1.30
C GLU A 140 -8.63 7.26 -1.77
N ALA A 141 -7.59 7.16 -0.94
CA ALA A 141 -6.53 6.18 -1.15
C ALA A 141 -7.08 4.79 -0.77
N GLY A 142 -7.08 3.86 -1.72
CA GLY A 142 -7.41 2.45 -1.49
C GLY A 142 -6.33 1.66 -0.75
#